data_AF-A0A139SL80-F1
#
_entry.id   AF-A0A139SL80-F1
#
_cell.length_a   1.000
_cell.length_b   1.000
_cell.length_c   1.000
_cell.angle_alpha   90.00
_cell.angle_beta   90.00
_cell.angle_gamma   90.00
#
_symmetry.space_group_name_H-M   'P 1'
#
loop_
_entity.id
_entity.type
_entity.pdbx_description
1 polymer ?
#
loop_
_entity_poly.entity_id
_entity_poly.type
_entity_poly.pdbx_seq_one_letter_code
_entity_poly.pdbx_strand_id
1 'polypeptide(L)'
;MQEGGGAVLEMGGGTQLELAKLHIEKQGVIDWVGGYDKAANILWLDELTFSGPDAKLFMKNWREYEDILLVRKSSFDFARLNNISFEGYKGPTKWREYDKDFIEITPFIPEPATYGAILGALGVAVVAWRRRRANEASRRPFHRRDGVVASLDAVEATAQ
;
A
#
# COMPACT_ATOMS: atom_id res chain seq x y z
N MET A 1 11.03 18.19 -23.11
CA MET A 1 9.71 18.83 -23.06
C MET A 1 9.80 19.93 -22.03
N GLN A 2 9.70 21.19 -22.44
CA GLN A 2 9.73 22.34 -21.54
C GLN A 2 8.37 22.42 -20.84
N GLU A 3 8.36 22.33 -19.51
CA GLU A 3 7.20 22.63 -18.70
C GLU A 3 6.86 24.12 -18.85
N GLY A 4 5.64 24.43 -19.28
CA GLY A 4 5.14 25.80 -19.27
C GLY A 4 5.11 26.33 -17.84
N GLY A 5 5.63 27.54 -17.63
CA GLY A 5 5.80 28.18 -16.33
C GLY A 5 4.50 28.34 -15.54
N GLY A 6 4.11 27.31 -14.80
CA GLY A 6 3.19 27.41 -13.68
C GLY A 6 3.90 27.97 -12.45
N ALA A 7 3.14 28.60 -11.55
CA ALA A 7 3.68 29.02 -10.26
C ALA A 7 4.03 27.79 -9.42
N VAL A 8 5.21 27.82 -8.80
CA VAL A 8 5.70 26.76 -7.91
C VAL A 8 5.68 27.28 -6.48
N LEU A 9 4.99 26.56 -5.59
CA LEU A 9 5.11 26.70 -4.15
C LEU A 9 6.03 25.58 -3.65
N GLU A 10 7.18 25.96 -3.10
CA GLU A 10 8.09 25.00 -2.47
C GLU A 10 7.76 24.87 -0.99
N MET A 11 7.58 23.63 -0.53
CA MET A 11 7.29 23.28 0.87
C MET A 11 8.42 22.39 1.37
N GLY A 12 9.17 22.79 2.39
CA GLY A 12 10.25 21.95 2.86
C GLY A 12 10.79 22.19 4.26
N GLY A 13 11.60 21.25 4.74
CA GLY A 13 12.25 21.33 6.06
C GLY A 13 11.28 21.32 7.25
N GLY A 14 10.12 20.66 7.11
CA GLY A 14 9.07 20.63 8.14
C GLY A 14 8.23 21.90 8.16
N THR A 15 8.08 22.56 7.01
CA THR A 15 7.33 23.83 6.91
C THR A 15 5.85 23.60 7.21
N GLN A 16 5.30 24.46 8.05
CA GLN A 16 3.88 24.55 8.37
C GLN A 16 3.36 25.91 7.90
N LEU A 17 2.46 25.90 6.92
CA LEU A 17 1.94 27.12 6.30
C LEU A 17 0.41 27.07 6.23
N GLU A 18 -0.24 28.16 6.63
CA GLU A 18 -1.68 28.34 6.51
C GLU A 18 -1.97 29.48 5.51
N LEU A 19 -2.83 29.21 4.54
CA LEU A 19 -3.25 30.17 3.53
C LEU A 19 -4.78 30.27 3.54
N ALA A 20 -5.27 31.51 3.53
CA ALA A 20 -6.69 31.79 3.40
C ALA A 20 -7.26 31.28 2.06
N LYS A 21 -6.46 31.35 0.98
CA LYS A 21 -6.91 30.94 -0.35
C LYS A 21 -5.75 30.53 -1.24
N LEU A 22 -5.92 29.41 -1.92
CA LEU A 22 -5.13 29.02 -3.07
C LEU A 22 -6.06 28.93 -4.30
N HIS A 23 -5.82 29.78 -5.29
CA HIS A 23 -6.58 29.78 -6.54
C HIS A 23 -5.70 29.34 -7.71
N ILE A 24 -6.13 28.30 -8.41
CA ILE A 24 -5.40 27.72 -9.54
C ILE A 24 -6.02 28.20 -10.85
N GLU A 25 -5.27 29.05 -11.56
CA GLU A 25 -5.72 29.65 -12.83
C GLU A 25 -5.55 28.72 -14.03
N LYS A 26 -4.39 28.07 -14.17
CA LYS A 26 -4.08 27.15 -15.27
C LYS A 26 -3.32 25.94 -14.77
N GLN A 27 -2.15 26.19 -14.21
CA GLN A 27 -1.31 25.16 -13.64
C GLN A 27 -0.59 25.72 -12.42
N GLY A 28 -0.71 25.01 -11.30
CA GLY A 28 0.08 25.23 -10.10
C GLY A 28 0.87 23.98 -9.77
N VAL A 29 2.04 24.16 -9.17
CA VAL A 29 2.86 23.07 -8.65
C VAL A 29 3.10 23.33 -7.17
N ILE A 30 2.89 22.31 -6.34
CA ILE A 30 3.45 22.27 -4.99
C ILE A 30 4.59 21.26 -5.03
N ASP A 31 5.82 21.75 -4.81
CA ASP A 31 7.02 20.93 -4.75
C ASP A 31 7.37 20.66 -3.28
N TRP A 32 7.21 19.41 -2.87
CA TRP A 32 7.43 18.96 -1.50
C TRP A 32 8.90 18.53 -1.33
N VAL A 33 9.74 19.44 -0.85
CA VAL A 33 11.19 19.28 -0.78
C VAL A 33 11.63 18.97 0.66
N GLY A 34 12.51 17.98 0.86
CA GLY A 34 13.23 17.85 2.14
C GLY A 34 12.51 17.09 3.26
N GLY A 35 11.67 16.11 2.95
CA GLY A 35 11.08 15.16 3.93
C GLY A 35 12.08 14.15 4.54
N TYR A 36 13.34 14.52 4.79
CA TYR A 36 14.32 13.59 5.37
C TYR A 36 14.52 13.72 6.88
N ASP A 37 13.96 14.74 7.53
CA ASP A 37 14.28 15.04 8.94
C ASP A 37 13.05 15.41 9.78
N LYS A 38 12.60 14.44 10.60
CA LYS A 38 11.82 14.52 11.85
C LYS A 38 10.45 15.24 11.88
N ALA A 39 10.09 16.05 10.89
CA ALA A 39 8.84 16.82 10.88
C ALA A 39 8.17 16.82 9.51
N ALA A 40 6.84 16.68 9.50
CA ALA A 40 6.05 16.74 8.27
C ALA A 40 5.93 18.19 7.76
N ASN A 41 5.92 18.34 6.43
CA ASN A 41 5.46 19.56 5.79
C ASN A 41 3.93 19.55 5.79
N ILE A 42 3.31 20.65 6.22
CA ILE A 42 1.85 20.75 6.28
C ILE A 42 1.40 22.08 5.67
N LEU A 43 0.48 22.00 4.71
CA LEU A 43 -0.18 23.15 4.10
C LEU A 43 -1.67 23.14 4.45
N TRP A 44 -2.13 24.11 5.22
CA TRP A 44 -3.54 24.35 5.51
C TRP A 44 -4.11 25.37 4.52
N LEU A 45 -5.24 25.03 3.91
CA LEU A 45 -5.98 25.90 3.00
C LEU A 45 -7.40 26.08 3.51
N ASP A 46 -7.80 27.33 3.77
CA ASP A 46 -9.19 27.64 4.03
C ASP A 46 -10.06 27.53 2.78
N GLU A 47 -9.50 27.81 1.61
CA GLU A 47 -10.18 27.72 0.33
C GLU A 47 -9.21 27.26 -0.77
N LEU A 48 -9.55 26.16 -1.44
CA LEU A 48 -8.87 25.70 -2.66
C LEU A 48 -9.84 25.77 -3.84
N THR A 49 -9.52 26.61 -4.82
CA THR A 49 -10.37 26.81 -6.00
C THR A 49 -9.59 26.70 -7.30
N PHE A 50 -10.33 26.42 -8.37
CA PHE A 50 -9.81 26.28 -9.72
C PHE A 50 -10.63 27.20 -10.63
N SER A 51 -9.98 27.89 -11.56
CA SER A 51 -10.63 28.75 -12.56
C SER A 51 -11.60 27.96 -13.46
N GLY A 52 -11.34 26.66 -13.66
CA GLY A 52 -12.10 25.81 -14.57
C GLY A 52 -11.72 24.33 -14.47
N PRO A 53 -12.41 23.46 -15.23
CA PRO A 53 -12.15 22.01 -15.24
C PRO A 53 -10.75 21.64 -15.77
N ASP A 54 -10.16 22.51 -16.59
CA ASP A 54 -8.84 22.28 -17.21
C ASP A 54 -7.67 22.74 -16.33
N ALA A 55 -7.93 23.54 -15.29
CA ALA A 55 -6.89 23.99 -14.38
C ALA A 55 -6.36 22.83 -13.53
N LYS A 56 -5.03 22.69 -13.40
CA LYS A 56 -4.40 21.56 -12.72
C LYS A 56 -3.50 22.00 -11.57
N LEU A 57 -3.57 21.25 -10.48
CA LEU A 57 -2.63 21.33 -9.37
C LEU A 57 -1.82 20.05 -9.32
N PHE A 58 -0.50 20.18 -9.49
CA PHE A 58 0.41 19.05 -9.49
C PHE A 58 1.22 19.01 -8.19
N MET A 59 1.22 17.86 -7.54
CA MET A 59 2.01 17.58 -6.33
C MET A 59 3.27 16.85 -6.74
N LYS A 60 4.43 17.50 -6.57
CA LYS A 60 5.73 16.97 -6.95
C LYS A 60 6.52 16.58 -5.70
N ASN A 61 7.28 15.50 -5.77
CA ASN A 61 8.07 14.96 -4.64
C ASN A 61 7.25 14.63 -3.37
N TRP A 62 5.92 14.52 -3.48
CA TRP A 62 5.04 14.23 -2.34
C TRP A 62 5.31 12.84 -1.74
N ARG A 63 5.30 12.75 -0.41
CA ARG A 63 5.48 11.51 0.34
C ARG A 63 4.40 11.30 1.39
N GLU A 64 3.98 10.05 1.51
CA GLU A 64 2.98 9.64 2.50
C GLU A 64 3.51 9.88 3.93
N TYR A 65 2.67 10.45 4.80
CA TYR A 65 2.95 10.81 6.20
C TYR A 65 3.97 11.94 6.42
N GLU A 66 4.71 12.35 5.40
CA GLU A 66 5.68 13.44 5.48
C GLU A 66 5.13 14.74 4.89
N ASP A 67 4.25 14.66 3.91
CA ASP A 67 3.69 15.82 3.21
C ASP A 67 2.17 15.81 3.27
N ILE A 68 1.59 16.84 3.90
CA ILE A 68 0.15 16.86 4.20
C ILE A 68 -0.46 18.12 3.61
N LEU A 69 -1.38 17.93 2.66
CA LEU A 69 -2.25 18.99 2.15
C LEU A 69 -3.62 18.91 2.84
N LEU A 70 -3.93 19.92 3.64
CA LEU A 70 -5.20 20.05 4.35
C LEU A 70 -6.05 21.15 3.73
N VAL A 71 -7.32 20.82 3.46
CA VAL A 71 -8.30 21.75 2.91
C VAL A 71 -9.53 21.78 3.81
N ARG A 72 -10.05 22.97 4.10
CA ARG A 72 -11.27 23.12 4.87
C ARG A 72 -12.46 22.47 4.14
N LYS A 73 -13.17 21.60 4.84
CA LYS A 73 -14.27 20.81 4.27
C LYS A 73 -15.42 21.65 3.74
N SER A 74 -15.79 22.69 4.49
CA SER A 74 -16.95 23.52 4.18
C SER A 74 -16.80 24.34 2.90
N SER A 75 -15.57 24.52 2.41
CA SER A 75 -15.26 25.32 1.22
C SER A 75 -14.85 24.49 0.00
N PHE A 76 -14.57 23.19 0.17
CA PHE A 76 -14.01 22.38 -0.91
C PHE A 76 -15.07 21.74 -1.80
N ASP A 77 -14.97 21.98 -3.11
CA ASP A 77 -15.73 21.28 -4.14
C ASP A 77 -15.05 19.94 -4.46
N PHE A 78 -15.60 18.84 -3.95
CA PHE A 78 -15.08 17.49 -4.17
C PHE A 78 -15.06 17.07 -5.66
N ALA A 79 -15.83 17.73 -6.54
CA ALA A 79 -15.72 17.48 -7.98
C ALA A 79 -14.33 17.87 -8.54
N ARG A 80 -13.58 18.73 -7.82
CA ARG A 80 -12.25 19.21 -8.19
C ARG A 80 -11.10 18.29 -7.82
N LEU A 81 -11.36 17.14 -7.19
CA LEU A 81 -10.30 16.16 -6.91
C LEU A 81 -9.58 15.71 -8.21
N ASN A 82 -10.30 15.65 -9.33
CA ASN A 82 -9.75 15.30 -10.65
C ASN A 82 -8.86 16.40 -11.26
N ASN A 83 -8.80 17.58 -10.64
CA ASN A 83 -7.89 18.66 -10.99
C ASN A 83 -6.54 18.52 -10.28
N ILE A 84 -6.43 17.62 -9.30
CA ILE A 84 -5.24 17.41 -8.49
C ILE A 84 -4.59 16.09 -8.90
N SER A 85 -3.28 16.09 -9.13
CA SER A 85 -2.51 14.87 -9.41
C SER A 85 -1.20 14.84 -8.66
N PHE A 86 -0.67 13.64 -8.44
CA PHE A 86 0.55 13.39 -7.69
C PHE A 86 1.58 12.71 -8.58
N GLU A 87 2.83 13.16 -8.47
CA GLU A 87 3.96 12.58 -9.19
C GLU A 87 4.12 11.10 -8.85
N GLY A 88 4.20 10.25 -9.89
CA GLY A 88 4.39 8.81 -9.71
C GLY A 88 3.12 8.01 -9.39
N TYR A 89 1.98 8.66 -9.12
CA TYR A 89 0.71 7.99 -8.83
C TYR A 89 -0.21 7.99 -10.05
N LYS A 90 -0.74 6.80 -10.41
CA LYS A 90 -1.67 6.62 -11.55
C LYS A 90 -3.14 6.49 -11.13
N GLY A 91 -3.40 6.41 -9.83
CA GLY A 91 -4.74 6.28 -9.27
C GLY A 91 -5.47 7.63 -9.17
N PRO A 92 -6.80 7.61 -8.95
CA PRO A 92 -7.54 8.83 -8.68
C PRO A 92 -7.05 9.49 -7.39
N THR A 93 -7.04 10.81 -7.36
CA THR A 93 -6.88 11.57 -6.11
C THR A 93 -8.09 11.31 -5.21
N LYS A 94 -7.81 11.12 -3.93
CA LYS A 94 -8.80 10.87 -2.89
C LYS A 94 -8.66 11.91 -1.80
N TRP A 95 -9.56 11.82 -0.84
CA TRP A 95 -9.50 12.56 0.40
C TRP A 95 -9.76 11.61 1.56
N ARG A 96 -9.24 11.97 2.72
CA ARG A 96 -9.60 11.34 4.00
C ARG A 96 -9.88 12.40 5.05
N GLU A 97 -10.66 12.01 6.04
CA GLU A 97 -10.91 12.86 7.21
C GLU A 97 -9.60 13.11 7.95
N TYR A 98 -9.28 14.38 8.24
CA TYR A 98 -8.16 14.74 9.12
C TYR A 98 -8.65 15.11 10.51
N ASP A 99 -9.53 16.10 10.59
CA ASP A 99 -10.23 16.50 11.83
C ASP A 99 -11.66 16.94 11.51
N LYS A 100 -12.36 17.62 12.44
CA LYS A 100 -13.75 18.06 12.24
C LYS A 100 -13.92 19.08 11.09
N ASP A 101 -12.92 19.91 10.82
CA ASP A 101 -13.00 21.04 9.89
C ASP A 101 -12.21 20.81 8.59
N PHE A 102 -11.19 19.93 8.60
CA PHE A 102 -10.25 19.72 7.50
C PHE A 102 -10.27 18.28 6.96
N ILE A 103 -10.07 18.18 5.65
CA ILE A 103 -9.78 16.94 4.93
C ILE A 103 -8.34 16.97 4.44
N GLU A 104 -7.72 15.79 4.39
CA GLU A 104 -6.44 15.60 3.72
C GLU A 104 -6.66 15.15 2.28
N ILE A 105 -6.03 15.83 1.33
CA ILE A 105 -5.99 15.43 -0.08
C ILE A 105 -4.79 14.52 -0.30
N THR A 106 -5.02 13.32 -0.83
CA THR A 106 -4.02 12.25 -0.89
C THR A 106 -4.19 11.42 -2.16
N PRO A 107 -3.12 10.86 -2.77
CA PRO A 107 -3.30 9.92 -3.86
C PRO A 107 -3.96 8.63 -3.34
N PHE A 108 -4.55 7.85 -4.25
CA PHE A 108 -4.98 6.51 -3.89
C PHE A 108 -3.77 5.61 -3.60
N ILE A 109 -3.56 5.30 -2.32
CA ILE A 109 -2.56 4.35 -1.84
C ILE A 109 -3.30 3.15 -1.24
N PRO A 110 -3.01 1.91 -1.66
CA PRO A 110 -3.54 0.74 -0.98
C PRO A 110 -3.07 0.75 0.46
N GLU A 111 -3.99 0.70 1.42
CA GLU A 111 -3.66 0.80 2.85
C GLU A 111 -2.58 -0.22 3.28
N PRO A 112 -1.66 0.14 4.20
CA PRO A 112 -0.63 -0.77 4.73
C PRO A 112 -1.20 -2.11 5.23
N ALA A 113 -2.41 -2.11 5.78
CA ALA A 113 -3.11 -3.30 6.26
C ALA A 113 -3.37 -4.33 5.14
N THR A 114 -3.51 -3.88 3.89
CA THR A 114 -3.67 -4.73 2.71
C THR A 114 -2.44 -5.62 2.51
N TYR A 115 -1.25 -5.05 2.68
CA TYR A 115 0.00 -5.80 2.60
C TYR A 115 0.14 -6.79 3.77
N GLY A 116 -0.23 -6.36 4.98
CA GLY A 116 -0.28 -7.24 6.15
C GLY A 116 -1.22 -8.43 5.98
N ALA A 117 -2.41 -8.20 5.41
CA ALA A 117 -3.38 -9.25 5.13
C ALA A 117 -2.90 -10.25 4.08
N ILE A 118 -2.25 -9.77 3.00
CA ILE A 118 -1.65 -10.64 1.97
C ILE A 118 -0.55 -11.51 2.60
N LEU A 119 0.35 -10.91 3.37
CA LEU A 119 1.42 -11.64 4.04
C LEU A 119 0.87 -12.65 5.05
N GLY A 120 -0.14 -12.27 5.83
CA GLY A 120 -0.83 -13.14 6.78
C GLY A 120 -1.48 -14.34 6.10
N ALA A 121 -2.23 -14.12 5.02
CA ALA A 121 -2.87 -15.18 4.24
C ALA A 121 -1.85 -16.16 3.65
N LEU A 122 -0.73 -15.66 3.11
CA LEU A 122 0.37 -16.50 2.60
C LEU A 122 1.00 -17.34 3.72
N GLY A 123 1.23 -16.75 4.89
CA GLY A 123 1.74 -17.46 6.06
C GLY A 123 0.85 -18.63 6.49
N VAL A 124 -0.47 -18.39 6.58
CA VAL A 124 -1.45 -19.44 6.92
C VAL A 124 -1.46 -20.55 5.87
N ALA A 125 -1.42 -20.21 4.58
CA ALA A 125 -1.39 -21.18 3.49
C ALA A 125 -0.15 -22.08 3.55
N VAL A 126 1.04 -21.52 3.80
CA VAL A 126 2.29 -22.28 3.93
C VAL A 126 2.24 -23.22 5.14
N VAL A 127 1.73 -22.77 6.29
CA VAL A 127 1.61 -23.60 7.49
C VAL A 127 0.63 -24.76 7.26
N ALA A 128 -0.52 -24.50 6.63
CA ALA A 128 -1.50 -25.53 6.31
C ALA A 128 -0.90 -26.58 5.35
N TRP A 129 -0.13 -26.16 4.35
CA TRP A 129 0.53 -27.06 3.41
C TRP A 129 1.59 -27.95 4.09
N ARG A 130 2.41 -27.38 4.98
CA ARG A 130 3.40 -28.16 5.77
C ARG A 130 2.73 -29.21 6.65
N ARG A 131 1.63 -28.87 7.32
CA ARG A 131 0.88 -29.82 8.17
C ARG A 131 0.27 -30.96 7.36
N ARG A 132 -0.26 -30.68 6.16
CA ARG A 132 -0.79 -31.73 5.26
C ARG A 132 0.30 -32.73 4.85
N ARG A 133 1.49 -32.25 4.45
CA ARG A 133 2.62 -33.12 4.09
C ARG A 133 3.14 -33.96 5.27
N ALA A 134 3.18 -33.41 6.48
CA ALA A 134 3.58 -34.16 7.67
C ALA A 134 2.60 -35.31 7.96
N ASN A 135 1.30 -35.07 7.83
CA ASN A 135 0.27 -36.09 8.04
C ASN A 135 0.24 -37.16 6.93
N GLU A 136 0.62 -36.82 5.70
CA GLU A 136 0.78 -37.78 4.60
C GLU A 136 2.02 -38.67 4.78
N ALA A 137 3.12 -38.13 5.32
CA ALA A 137 4.31 -38.91 5.64
C ALA A 137 4.06 -39.95 6.75
N SER A 138 3.22 -39.61 7.74
CA SER A 138 2.79 -40.54 8.80
C SER A 138 1.78 -41.60 8.34
N ARG A 139 1.23 -41.49 7.11
CA ARG A 139 0.25 -42.43 6.54
C ARG A 139 0.85 -43.51 5.64
N ARG A 140 2.18 -43.62 5.55
CA ARG A 140 2.81 -44.75 4.86
C ARG A 140 2.71 -46.00 5.75
N PRO A 141 1.96 -47.05 5.36
CA PRO A 141 1.93 -48.29 6.11
C PRO A 141 3.33 -48.91 6.08
N PHE A 142 3.85 -49.24 7.25
CA PHE A 142 5.07 -50.02 7.41
C PHE A 142 4.84 -51.42 6.81
N HIS A 143 5.36 -51.65 5.61
CA HIS A 143 5.33 -52.97 4.99
C HIS A 143 6.39 -53.83 5.68
N ARG A 144 5.94 -54.61 6.67
CA ARG A 144 6.72 -55.62 7.38
C ARG A 144 7.09 -56.72 6.38
N ARG A 145 8.37 -56.83 6.03
CA ARG A 145 8.92 -58.04 5.41
C ARG A 145 9.05 -59.09 6.51
N ASP A 146 8.04 -59.94 6.65
CA ASP A 146 8.18 -61.16 7.43
C ASP A 146 8.88 -62.20 6.55
N GLY A 147 10.16 -62.40 6.82
CA GLY A 147 10.88 -63.60 6.40
C GLY A 147 10.38 -64.77 7.24
N VAL A 148 9.99 -65.87 6.59
CA VAL A 148 9.79 -67.16 7.24
C VAL A 148 10.96 -68.05 6.88
N VAL A 149 11.72 -68.39 7.92
CA VAL A 149 12.84 -69.33 7.95
C VAL A 149 12.31 -70.76 7.85
N ALA A 150 13.13 -71.61 7.24
CA ALA A 150 12.98 -73.04 7.00
C ALA A 150 12.40 -73.86 8.16
N SER A 151 11.60 -74.87 7.80
CA SER A 151 11.38 -76.08 8.59
C SER A 151 11.94 -77.28 7.83
N LEU A 152 13.13 -77.73 8.25
CA LEU A 152 13.54 -79.13 8.14
C LEU A 152 12.60 -79.95 9.03
N ASP A 153 12.00 -81.02 8.49
CA ASP A 153 11.84 -82.32 9.15
C ASP A 153 11.03 -83.27 8.27
N ALA A 154 11.71 -84.23 7.65
CA ALA A 154 11.20 -85.56 7.37
C ALA A 154 12.40 -86.47 7.06
N VAL A 155 12.83 -87.16 8.12
CA VAL A 155 13.89 -88.17 8.14
C VAL A 155 13.48 -89.43 7.36
N GLU A 156 14.48 -90.04 6.76
CA GLU A 156 14.54 -91.31 6.01
C GLU A 156 13.81 -92.50 6.65
N ALA A 157 13.29 -93.42 5.80
CA ALA A 157 13.71 -94.84 5.75
C ALA A 157 12.89 -95.69 4.75
N THR A 158 13.55 -96.08 3.64
CA THR A 158 13.77 -97.45 3.11
C THR A 158 12.64 -98.49 2.87
N ALA A 159 12.72 -99.10 1.67
CA ALA A 159 12.34 -100.46 1.23
C ALA A 159 10.88 -100.79 0.85
N GLN A 160 10.61 -100.97 -0.44
CA GLN A 160 10.67 -102.28 -1.15
C GLN A 160 10.68 -102.08 -2.67
#